data_AF-A0A2R9B072-F1
#
_entry.id   AF-A0A2R9B072-F1
#
_cell.length_a   1.000
_cell.length_b   1.000
_cell.length_c   1.000
_cell.angle_alpha   90.00
_cell.angle_beta   90.00
_cell.angle_gamma   90.00
#
_symmetry.space_group_name_H-M   'P 1'
#
loop_
_entity.id
_entity.type
_entity.pdbx_description
1 polymer ?
#
loop_
_entity_poly.entity_id
_entity_poly.type
_entity_poly.pdbx_seq_one_letter_code
_entity_poly.pdbx_strand_id
1 'polypeptide(L)'
;MVTRDRAENRDGPKMLKPLVEKRRRDRINRSLEELRLLLLERTRDQNLRNPKLEKAEILEFAVGYLRERSRVEPPAAAAPGVPRSPVQDAEALASCYLSGFRECLLRHRQDGAPKAPLPPPPAFWRPWP
;
A
#
# COMPACT_ATOMS: atom_id res chain seq x y z
N MET A 1 15.85 31.80 -51.12
CA MET A 1 16.55 31.79 -49.82
C MET A 1 15.79 30.87 -48.89
N VAL A 2 16.42 29.77 -48.46
CA VAL A 2 15.90 28.86 -47.44
C VAL A 2 16.37 29.38 -46.09
N THR A 3 15.45 29.61 -45.16
CA THR A 3 15.75 29.60 -43.73
C THR A 3 14.80 28.60 -43.08
N ARG A 4 15.35 27.41 -42.83
CA ARG A 4 14.90 26.57 -41.71
C ARG A 4 15.25 27.33 -40.44
N ASP A 5 14.32 27.43 -39.49
CA ASP A 5 14.67 27.04 -38.13
C ASP A 5 13.43 26.52 -37.39
N ARG A 6 13.71 25.51 -36.58
CA ARG A 6 12.83 24.48 -36.07
C ARG A 6 12.84 24.66 -34.56
N ALA A 7 11.75 25.15 -34.00
CA ALA A 7 11.59 25.24 -32.55
C ALA A 7 10.32 24.51 -32.09
N GLU A 8 10.17 23.25 -32.52
CA GLU A 8 9.47 22.26 -31.70
C GLU A 8 10.46 21.73 -30.65
N ASN A 9 9.94 21.41 -29.46
CA ASN A 9 10.53 20.53 -28.44
C ASN A 9 11.32 21.16 -27.28
N ARG A 10 10.63 21.81 -26.30
CA ARG A 10 11.12 21.87 -24.89
C ARG A 10 10.06 21.77 -23.78
N ASP A 11 8.80 21.39 -24.04
CA ASP A 11 7.83 21.11 -22.98
C ASP A 11 7.85 19.63 -22.61
N GLY A 12 8.86 19.23 -21.84
CA GLY A 12 9.05 17.84 -21.45
C GLY A 12 8.04 17.31 -20.41
N PRO A 13 8.06 15.99 -20.12
CA PRO A 13 7.23 15.28 -19.13
C PRO A 13 7.44 15.71 -17.66
N LYS A 14 8.09 16.85 -17.43
CA LYS A 14 8.55 17.35 -16.14
C LYS A 14 7.48 18.20 -15.45
N MET A 15 6.48 18.72 -16.18
CA MET A 15 5.39 19.54 -15.63
C MET A 15 4.17 18.76 -15.11
N LEU A 16 3.96 17.51 -15.55
CA LEU A 16 2.84 16.66 -15.06
C LEU A 16 3.12 16.03 -13.69
N LYS A 17 4.39 15.71 -13.43
CA LYS A 17 4.88 15.15 -12.16
C LYS A 17 4.59 16.04 -10.93
N PRO A 18 4.83 17.37 -10.95
CA PRO A 18 4.51 18.24 -9.81
C PRO A 18 3.01 18.34 -9.51
N LEU A 19 2.14 18.22 -10.52
CA LEU A 19 0.68 18.20 -10.33
C LEU A 19 0.18 16.92 -9.65
N VAL A 20 0.69 15.76 -10.08
CA VAL A 20 0.35 14.46 -9.47
C VAL A 20 0.86 14.39 -8.03
N GLU A 21 2.08 14.86 -7.78
CA GLU A 21 2.65 14.88 -6.44
C GLU A 21 1.91 15.87 -5.52
N LYS A 22 1.48 17.03 -6.04
CA LYS A 22 0.59 17.95 -5.29
C LYS A 22 -0.70 17.26 -4.86
N ARG A 23 -1.39 16.57 -5.78
CA ARG A 23 -2.60 15.80 -5.45
C ARG A 23 -2.34 14.69 -4.42
N ARG A 24 -1.19 14.01 -4.51
CA ARG A 24 -0.77 13.01 -3.52
C ARG A 24 -0.58 13.63 -2.14
N ARG A 25 0.14 14.75 -2.06
CA ARG A 25 0.37 15.51 -0.82
C ARG A 25 -0.93 16.03 -0.22
N ASP A 26 -1.83 16.57 -1.04
CA ASP A 26 -3.14 17.04 -0.59
C ASP A 26 -3.97 15.89 0.00
N ARG A 27 -3.96 14.72 -0.65
CA ARG A 27 -4.64 13.52 -0.13
C ARG A 27 -4.07 13.10 1.22
N ILE A 28 -2.75 13.06 1.37
CA ILE A 28 -2.08 12.71 2.64
C ILE A 28 -2.46 13.72 3.74
N ASN A 29 -2.46 15.01 3.43
CA ASN A 29 -2.82 16.05 4.39
C ASN A 29 -4.27 15.93 4.84
N ARG A 30 -5.20 15.64 3.92
CA ARG A 30 -6.62 15.40 4.27
C ARG A 30 -6.76 14.19 5.18
N SER A 31 -6.10 13.08 4.87
CA SER A 31 -6.16 11.88 5.72
C SER A 31 -5.54 12.11 7.11
N LEU A 32 -4.52 12.96 7.22
CA LEU A 32 -3.94 13.30 8.53
C LEU A 32 -4.89 14.15 9.38
N GLU A 33 -5.60 15.09 8.78
CA GLU A 33 -6.61 15.88 9.49
C GLU A 33 -7.79 15.00 9.93
N GLU A 34 -8.27 14.13 9.04
CA GLU A 34 -9.32 13.16 9.37
C GLU A 34 -8.89 12.22 10.51
N LEU A 35 -7.66 11.68 10.45
CA LEU A 35 -7.10 10.85 11.52
C LEU A 35 -7.08 11.60 12.86
N ARG A 36 -6.66 12.87 12.86
CA ARG A 36 -6.63 13.69 14.07
C ARG A 36 -8.03 13.88 14.66
N LEU A 37 -9.05 14.13 13.83
CA LEU A 37 -10.44 14.25 14.29
C LEU A 37 -10.97 12.93 14.86
N LEU A 38 -10.73 11.81 14.17
CA LEU A 38 -11.14 10.49 14.66
C LEU A 38 -10.48 10.15 16.01
N LEU A 39 -9.18 10.47 16.18
CA LEU A 39 -8.50 10.30 17.46
C LEU A 39 -9.10 11.22 18.53
N LEU A 40 -9.42 12.48 18.20
CA LEU A 40 -10.07 13.40 19.13
C LEU A 40 -11.41 12.83 19.63
N GLU A 41 -12.21 12.26 18.73
CA GLU A 41 -13.50 11.65 19.10
C GLU A 41 -13.32 10.43 20.01
N ARG A 42 -12.31 9.60 19.74
CA ARG A 42 -12.08 8.34 20.46
C ARG A 42 -11.39 8.53 21.81
N THR A 43 -10.37 9.38 21.87
CA THR A 43 -9.53 9.58 23.07
C THR A 43 -9.95 10.81 23.88
N ARG A 44 -10.72 11.74 23.29
CA ARG A 44 -11.15 13.03 23.90
C ARG A 44 -9.99 13.93 24.35
N ASP A 45 -8.79 13.70 23.81
CA ASP A 45 -7.60 14.47 24.15
C ASP A 45 -7.69 15.90 23.58
N GLN A 46 -7.55 16.90 24.44
CA GLN A 46 -7.66 18.31 24.02
C GLN A 46 -6.49 18.76 23.13
N ASN A 47 -5.34 18.08 23.17
CA ASN A 47 -4.20 18.39 22.29
C ASN A 47 -4.58 18.20 20.81
N LEU A 48 -5.42 17.20 20.51
CA LEU A 48 -5.93 16.93 19.15
C LEU A 48 -6.91 18.01 18.65
N ARG A 49 -7.34 18.94 19.50
CA ARG A 49 -8.22 20.06 19.11
C ARG A 49 -7.43 21.23 18.50
N ASN A 50 -6.11 21.25 18.66
CA ASN A 50 -5.25 22.31 18.14
C ASN A 50 -4.98 22.14 16.62
N PRO A 51 -5.43 23.07 15.76
CA PRO A 51 -5.19 23.02 14.31
C PRO A 51 -3.72 23.16 13.89
N LYS A 52 -2.82 23.55 14.81
CA LYS A 52 -1.38 23.68 14.58
C LYS A 52 -0.57 22.48 15.08
N LEU A 53 -1.23 21.39 15.46
CA LEU A 53 -0.56 20.18 15.93
C LEU A 53 0.40 19.64 14.86
N GLU A 54 1.61 19.23 15.26
CA GLU A 54 2.59 18.73 14.31
C GLU A 54 2.17 17.37 13.74
N LYS A 55 2.56 17.09 12.50
CA LYS A 55 2.23 15.81 11.85
C LYS A 55 2.82 14.61 12.57
N ALA A 56 3.99 14.78 13.19
CA ALA A 56 4.62 13.74 13.99
C ALA A 56 3.77 13.41 15.23
N GLU A 57 3.30 14.44 15.94
CA GLU A 57 2.43 14.27 17.11
C GLU A 57 1.12 13.54 16.76
N ILE A 58 0.46 13.88 15.64
CA ILE A 58 -0.74 13.14 15.18
C ILE A 58 -0.44 11.65 15.02
N LEU A 59 0.71 11.30 14.44
CA LEU A 59 1.12 9.90 14.26
C LEU A 59 1.46 9.23 15.60
N GLU A 60 2.09 9.94 16.52
CA GLU A 60 2.38 9.44 17.86
C GLU A 60 1.10 9.11 18.64
N PHE A 61 0.11 10.00 18.63
CA PHE A 61 -1.22 9.73 19.20
C PHE A 61 -1.89 8.52 18.55
N ALA A 62 -1.80 8.38 17.23
CA ALA A 62 -2.37 7.26 16.51
C ALA A 62 -1.73 5.93 16.93
N VAL A 63 -0.40 5.87 17.00
CA VAL A 63 0.32 4.66 17.41
C VAL A 63 0.03 4.34 18.88
N GLY A 64 -0.01 5.35 19.76
CA GLY A 64 -0.40 5.19 21.16
C GLY A 64 -1.78 4.56 21.29
N TYR A 65 -2.77 5.14 20.61
CA TYR A 65 -4.15 4.63 20.60
C TYR A 65 -4.25 3.17 20.12
N LEU A 66 -3.55 2.83 19.02
CA LEU A 66 -3.56 1.46 18.50
C LEU A 66 -2.91 0.45 19.46
N ARG A 67 -1.83 0.84 20.14
CA ARG A 67 -1.16 0.00 21.14
C ARG A 67 -2.00 -0.22 22.39
N GLU A 68 -2.74 0.79 22.81
CA GLU A 68 -3.66 0.65 23.95
C GLU A 68 -4.84 -0.26 23.58
N ARG A 69 -5.43 -0.05 22.40
CA ARG A 69 -6.52 -0.89 21.91
C ARG A 69 -6.11 -2.36 21.73
N SER A 70 -4.89 -2.63 21.27
CA SER A 70 -4.40 -4.02 21.14
C SER A 70 -4.09 -4.71 22.45
N ARG A 71 -3.97 -3.97 23.57
CA ARG A 71 -3.82 -4.52 24.93
C ARG A 71 -5.17 -4.77 25.59
N VAL A 72 -6.17 -3.95 25.28
CA VAL A 72 -7.51 -4.02 25.89
C VAL A 72 -8.41 -5.04 25.22
N GLU A 73 -8.24 -5.29 23.91
CA GLU A 73 -8.84 -6.47 23.28
C GLU A 73 -8.07 -7.70 23.75
N PRO A 74 -8.65 -8.61 24.56
CA PRO A 74 -8.05 -9.93 24.70
C PRO A 74 -7.93 -10.53 23.29
N PRO A 75 -6.83 -11.20 22.94
CA PRO A 75 -6.66 -11.83 21.64
C PRO A 75 -7.61 -13.02 21.49
N ALA A 76 -8.90 -12.76 21.36
CA ALA A 76 -9.85 -13.71 20.80
C ALA A 76 -9.52 -13.80 19.31
N ALA A 77 -8.68 -14.79 18.97
CA ALA A 77 -8.28 -15.25 17.63
C ALA A 77 -6.94 -14.77 17.04
N ALA A 78 -5.96 -14.34 17.85
CA ALA A 78 -4.57 -14.36 17.40
C ALA A 78 -3.61 -14.54 18.59
N ALA A 79 -3.20 -15.78 18.85
CA ALA A 79 -2.13 -16.08 19.79
C ALA A 79 -0.88 -15.24 19.48
N PRO A 80 -0.28 -14.55 20.46
CA PRO A 80 0.96 -13.83 20.26
C PRO A 80 2.11 -14.86 20.26
N GLY A 81 2.93 -14.85 19.20
CA GLY A 81 4.27 -15.41 19.28
C GLY A 81 4.52 -16.82 18.76
N VAL A 82 3.68 -17.38 17.87
CA VAL A 82 4.21 -18.38 16.94
C VAL A 82 4.76 -17.60 15.75
N PRO A 83 6.08 -17.56 15.50
CA PRO A 83 6.56 -17.15 14.19
C PRO A 83 5.96 -18.15 13.22
N ARG A 84 4.95 -17.73 12.44
CA ARG A 84 4.57 -18.47 11.24
C ARG A 84 5.86 -18.59 10.44
N SER A 85 6.41 -19.79 10.44
CA SER A 85 7.63 -20.06 9.73
C SER A 85 7.38 -19.70 8.27
N PRO A 86 8.30 -19.05 7.55
CA PRO A 86 8.16 -18.86 6.10
C PRO A 86 7.92 -20.19 5.37
N VAL A 87 8.25 -21.32 6.01
CA VAL A 87 7.89 -22.67 5.56
C VAL A 87 6.37 -22.89 5.57
N GLN A 88 5.64 -22.47 6.60
CA GLN A 88 4.18 -22.66 6.69
C GLN A 88 3.41 -21.78 5.71
N ASP A 89 3.86 -20.53 5.50
CA ASP A 89 3.28 -19.66 4.49
C ASP A 89 3.62 -20.15 3.08
N ALA A 90 4.85 -20.66 2.88
CA ALA A 90 5.23 -21.33 1.64
C ALA A 90 4.44 -22.63 1.40
N GLU A 91 4.11 -23.38 2.44
CA GLU A 91 3.34 -24.63 2.38
C GLU A 91 1.87 -24.35 2.09
N ALA A 92 1.29 -23.30 2.70
CA ALA A 92 -0.05 -22.83 2.38
C ALA A 92 -0.12 -22.29 0.94
N LEU A 93 0.86 -21.49 0.51
CA LEU A 93 0.95 -20.99 -0.87
C LEU A 93 1.18 -22.13 -1.87
N ALA A 94 2.03 -23.11 -1.53
CA ALA A 94 2.28 -24.30 -2.34
C ALA A 94 1.03 -25.17 -2.44
N SER A 95 0.25 -25.30 -1.37
CA SER A 95 -1.02 -26.03 -1.36
C SER A 95 -2.04 -25.38 -2.30
N CYS A 96 -2.21 -24.04 -2.21
CA CYS A 96 -3.07 -23.29 -3.13
C CYS A 96 -2.57 -23.32 -4.59
N TYR A 97 -1.24 -23.29 -4.79
CA TYR A 97 -0.64 -23.40 -6.11
C TYR A 97 -0.86 -24.80 -6.71
N LEU A 98 -0.64 -25.87 -5.96
CA LEU A 98 -0.78 -27.25 -6.42
C LEU A 98 -2.24 -27.62 -6.68
N SER A 99 -3.18 -27.13 -5.87
CA SER A 99 -4.60 -27.33 -6.11
C SER A 99 -5.04 -26.62 -7.40
N GLY A 100 -4.71 -25.34 -7.56
CA GLY A 100 -4.97 -24.58 -8.78
C GLY A 100 -4.26 -25.14 -10.01
N PHE A 101 -3.04 -25.66 -9.85
CA PHE A 101 -2.28 -26.32 -10.91
C PHE A 101 -2.92 -27.64 -11.34
N ARG A 102 -3.39 -28.47 -10.38
CA ARG A 102 -4.14 -29.70 -10.68
C ARG A 102 -5.45 -29.38 -11.41
N GLU A 103 -6.20 -28.39 -10.95
CA GLU A 103 -7.43 -27.95 -11.61
C GLU A 103 -7.15 -27.43 -13.03
N CYS A 104 -6.08 -26.64 -13.19
CA CYS A 104 -5.64 -26.15 -14.49
C CYS A 104 -5.23 -27.27 -15.43
N LEU A 105 -4.48 -28.29 -14.98
CA LEU A 105 -4.14 -29.47 -15.78
C LEU A 105 -5.37 -30.28 -16.19
N LEU A 106 -6.37 -30.40 -15.31
CA LEU A 106 -7.63 -31.07 -15.63
C LEU A 106 -8.42 -30.32 -16.72
N ARG A 107 -8.36 -28.99 -16.72
CA ARG A 107 -8.96 -28.12 -17.75
C ARG A 107 -8.15 -28.13 -19.05
N HIS A 108 -6.82 -28.10 -18.96
CA HIS A 108 -5.91 -28.06 -20.10
C HIS A 108 -5.81 -29.41 -20.83
N ARG A 109 -6.19 -30.53 -20.19
CA ARG A 109 -6.40 -31.80 -20.91
C ARG A 109 -7.64 -31.80 -21.79
N GLN A 110 -8.61 -30.91 -21.56
CA GLN A 110 -9.82 -30.77 -22.38
C GLN A 110 -9.60 -29.77 -23.52
N ASP A 111 -8.87 -28.69 -23.28
CA ASP A 111 -8.55 -27.68 -24.28
C ASP A 111 -7.03 -27.65 -24.50
N GLY A 112 -6.56 -28.25 -25.61
CA GLY A 112 -5.15 -28.19 -25.98
C GLY A 112 -4.68 -26.75 -26.13
N ALA A 113 -3.93 -26.22 -25.16
CA ALA A 113 -3.49 -24.83 -25.13
C ALA A 113 -1.94 -24.68 -25.15
N PRO A 114 -1.42 -23.61 -25.77
CA PRO A 114 0.01 -23.33 -25.86
C PRO A 114 0.55 -22.63 -24.61
N LYS A 115 1.81 -22.95 -24.27
CA LYS A 115 2.58 -22.44 -23.13
C LYS A 115 3.16 -21.05 -23.42
N ALA A 116 2.69 -20.01 -22.72
CA ALA A 116 3.41 -18.75 -22.58
C ALA A 116 3.37 -18.25 -21.11
N PRO A 117 4.52 -17.89 -20.50
CA PRO A 117 4.56 -17.45 -19.10
C PRO A 117 4.16 -15.97 -18.94
N LEU A 118 3.53 -15.66 -17.80
CA LEU A 118 3.10 -14.31 -17.42
C LEU A 118 4.28 -13.35 -17.20
N PRO A 119 4.15 -12.05 -17.56
CA PRO A 119 5.22 -11.08 -17.41
C PRO A 119 5.43 -10.67 -15.93
N PRO A 120 6.66 -10.29 -15.54
CA PRO A 120 6.96 -9.85 -14.18
C PRO A 120 6.34 -8.48 -13.85
N PRO A 121 6.05 -8.21 -12.57
CA PRO A 121 5.45 -6.95 -12.14
C PRO A 121 6.39 -5.75 -12.31
N PRO A 122 5.85 -4.55 -12.58
CA PRO A 122 6.64 -3.35 -12.85
C PRO A 122 7.45 -2.89 -11.63
N ALA A 123 8.65 -2.38 -11.90
CA ALA A 123 9.68 -2.04 -10.92
C ALA A 123 9.29 -1.00 -9.84
N PHE A 124 8.17 -0.31 -10.02
CA PHE A 124 7.62 0.66 -9.06
C PHE A 124 7.14 0.02 -7.75
N TRP A 125 6.86 -1.28 -7.74
CA TRP A 125 6.35 -2.00 -6.56
C TRP A 125 7.42 -2.68 -5.70
N ARG A 126 8.69 -2.31 -5.86
CA ARG A 126 9.76 -2.83 -4.98
C ARG A 126 9.77 -2.07 -3.65
N PRO A 127 9.88 -2.76 -2.50
CA PRO A 127 10.07 -2.12 -1.20
C PRO A 127 11.35 -1.29 -1.20
N TRP A 128 11.32 -0.10 -0.59
CA TRP A 128 12.49 0.77 -0.44
C TRP A 128 13.59 0.07 0.37
N PRO A 129 14.89 0.20 -0.01
CA PRO A 129 16.01 -0.35 0.72
C PRO A 129 16.23 0.32 2.08
#